data_AF-A0A0C1IP68-F1
#
_entry.id   AF-A0A0C1IP68-F1
#
_cell.length_a   1.000
_cell.length_b   1.000
_cell.length_c   1.000
_cell.angle_alpha   90.00
_cell.angle_beta   90.00
_cell.angle_gamma   90.00
#
_symmetry.space_group_name_H-M   'P 1'
#
loop_
_entity.id
_entity.type
_entity.pdbx_description
1 polymer ?
#
loop_
_entity_poly.entity_id
_entity_poly.type
_entity_poly.pdbx_seq_one_letter_code
_entity_poly.pdbx_strand_id
1 'polypeptide(L)'
;MNQISSAFVDSKKHYKILDGLRGVAAIMVVVFHILETFTGGDHTRQIINHGYLAVDFFFLLSGFVIGYAYDDRWEKMTLGDFFKRRLVRLHPMIIAGMLIGAITFYYQASPLWPGIDSVPVEKFLLVLVVGFTLLPVPLSMDIRGWQEMHPLNGPAWSLFFEYIANLLYALVVRRFSKWLLSLLVLAAGAALIHLGVTSPHGDLIGGWSIEPTQFRIGLTRLLYPFFAGLLLSRIVTPTRVKHGFLCCSLLLILVLSLPRIGGNDQLWVNGLYDSLCVVVVFPVIVYLGARSDIQDGMPAGICNFLGGISYPLYIIHYPFIYLFMAWVSNNPGQFNGSSGVPGTLVLVAFSVLTVTITLAWACLKWYDEPVRKWLSSRFLSLKKQARPY
;
A
#
# COMPACT_ATOMS: atom_id res chain seq x y z
N MET A 1 -16.64 6.98 26.65
CA MET A 1 -15.59 7.98 26.38
C MET A 1 -14.32 7.54 27.08
N ASN A 2 -13.37 6.93 26.36
CA ASN A 2 -12.05 6.61 26.89
C ASN A 2 -11.03 7.44 26.12
N GLN A 3 -10.57 8.53 26.75
CA GLN A 3 -9.46 9.33 26.22
C GLN A 3 -8.21 8.46 26.23
N ILE A 4 -7.72 8.16 25.03
CA ILE A 4 -6.41 7.56 24.80
C ILE A 4 -5.40 8.62 25.23
N SER A 5 -4.66 8.36 26.32
CA SER A 5 -3.50 9.16 26.68
C SER A 5 -2.43 8.95 25.61
N SER A 6 -2.43 9.82 24.60
CA SER A 6 -1.32 9.94 23.67
C SER A 6 -0.18 10.63 24.41
N ALA A 7 0.99 9.99 24.47
CA ALA A 7 2.20 10.54 25.12
C ALA A 7 2.72 11.86 24.49
N PHE A 8 2.04 12.34 23.45
CA PHE A 8 2.08 13.71 22.97
C PHE A 8 0.63 14.11 22.70
N VAL A 9 0.15 15.25 23.21
CA VAL A 9 -1.10 15.85 22.72
C VAL A 9 -0.89 16.05 21.22
N ASP A 10 -1.63 15.32 20.39
CA ASP A 10 -1.57 15.48 18.94
C ASP A 10 -2.28 16.81 18.62
N SER A 11 -1.58 17.93 18.81
CA SER A 11 -2.11 19.28 18.58
C SER A 11 -2.31 19.59 17.10
N LYS A 12 -1.90 18.67 16.22
CA LYS A 12 -2.01 18.77 14.76
C LYS A 12 -3.33 18.17 14.29
N LYS A 13 -3.99 18.89 13.38
CA LYS A 13 -5.25 18.47 12.78
C LYS A 13 -5.06 17.13 12.04
N HIS A 14 -5.85 16.14 12.40
CA HIS A 14 -5.87 14.86 11.70
C HIS A 14 -6.59 14.99 10.36
N TYR A 15 -5.93 14.63 9.25
CA TYR A 15 -6.50 14.73 7.91
C TYR A 15 -7.42 13.54 7.60
N LYS A 16 -8.61 13.52 8.22
CA LYS A 16 -9.62 12.46 8.05
C LYS A 16 -9.88 12.11 6.57
N ILE A 17 -9.90 13.12 5.69
CA ILE A 17 -10.14 12.94 4.25
C ILE A 17 -9.02 12.12 3.60
N LEU A 18 -7.75 12.37 3.94
CA LEU A 18 -6.63 11.61 3.39
C LEU A 18 -6.67 10.14 3.84
N ASP A 19 -7.11 9.88 5.08
CA ASP A 19 -7.34 8.52 5.56
C ASP A 19 -8.50 7.86 4.81
N GLY A 20 -9.60 8.57 4.58
CA GLY A 20 -10.71 8.09 3.75
C GLY A 20 -10.27 7.72 2.34
N LEU A 21 -9.49 8.60 1.68
CA LEU A 21 -8.93 8.35 0.34
C LEU A 21 -7.99 7.15 0.32
N ARG A 22 -7.21 6.92 1.38
CA ARG A 22 -6.40 5.72 1.53
C ARG A 22 -7.28 4.46 1.52
N GLY A 23 -8.42 4.47 2.20
CA GLY A 23 -9.35 3.33 2.19
C GLY A 23 -10.01 3.11 0.82
N VAL A 24 -10.37 4.18 0.10
CA VAL A 24 -10.85 4.08 -1.29
C VAL A 24 -9.79 3.41 -2.17
N ALA A 25 -8.55 3.87 -2.13
CA ALA A 25 -7.44 3.26 -2.86
C ALA A 25 -7.23 1.78 -2.48
N ALA A 26 -7.32 1.42 -1.19
CA ALA A 26 -7.17 0.04 -0.74
C ALA A 26 -8.26 -0.89 -1.29
N ILE A 27 -9.51 -0.43 -1.36
CA ILE A 27 -10.60 -1.19 -1.99
C ILE A 27 -10.34 -1.35 -3.50
N MET A 28 -9.90 -0.29 -4.17
CA MET A 28 -9.57 -0.34 -5.60
C MET A 28 -8.45 -1.34 -5.91
N VAL A 29 -7.46 -1.53 -5.03
CA VAL A 29 -6.42 -2.57 -5.16
C VAL A 29 -7.02 -3.97 -5.15
N VAL A 30 -7.93 -4.25 -4.19
CA VAL A 30 -8.56 -5.57 -4.10
C VAL A 30 -9.40 -5.86 -5.34
N VAL A 31 -10.20 -4.87 -5.77
CA VAL A 31 -11.02 -5.00 -6.99
C VAL A 31 -10.15 -5.20 -8.23
N PHE A 32 -9.03 -4.47 -8.35
CA PHE A 32 -8.06 -4.64 -9.43
C PHE A 32 -7.56 -6.09 -9.51
N HIS A 33 -7.07 -6.66 -8.40
CA HIS A 33 -6.52 -8.02 -8.41
C HIS A 33 -7.59 -9.11 -8.60
N ILE A 34 -8.81 -8.90 -8.12
CA ILE A 34 -9.94 -9.78 -8.44
C ILE A 34 -10.17 -9.81 -9.95
N LEU A 35 -10.20 -8.65 -10.61
CA LEU A 35 -10.46 -8.55 -12.04
C LEU A 35 -9.27 -8.98 -12.91
N GLU A 36 -8.04 -8.77 -12.44
CA GLU A 36 -6.80 -9.24 -13.06
C GLU A 36 -6.83 -10.75 -13.32
N THR A 37 -7.43 -11.52 -12.41
CA THR A 37 -7.57 -12.98 -12.53
C THR A 37 -8.35 -13.39 -13.80
N PHE A 38 -9.17 -12.51 -14.39
CA PHE A 38 -9.97 -12.79 -15.59
C PHE A 38 -9.28 -12.45 -16.91
N THR A 39 -8.07 -11.92 -16.85
CA THR A 39 -7.35 -11.41 -18.02
C THR A 39 -6.50 -12.48 -18.70
N GLY A 40 -6.18 -13.56 -17.99
CA GLY A 40 -5.20 -14.56 -18.47
C GLY A 40 -3.80 -13.99 -18.64
N GLY A 41 -3.46 -12.91 -17.93
CA GLY A 41 -2.18 -12.20 -18.06
C GLY A 41 -2.17 -11.11 -19.15
N ASP A 42 -3.27 -10.95 -19.89
CA ASP A 42 -3.40 -9.88 -20.89
C ASP A 42 -3.95 -8.60 -20.26
N HIS A 43 -3.05 -7.69 -19.90
CA HIS A 43 -3.41 -6.41 -19.30
C HIS A 43 -4.37 -5.59 -20.19
N THR A 44 -4.44 -5.80 -21.50
CA THR A 44 -5.37 -5.04 -22.37
C THR A 44 -6.84 -5.39 -22.13
N ARG A 45 -7.12 -6.58 -21.57
CA ARG A 45 -8.48 -7.07 -21.30
C ARG A 45 -9.02 -6.63 -19.94
N GLN A 46 -8.20 -5.99 -19.12
CA GLN A 46 -8.55 -5.64 -17.76
C GLN A 46 -9.40 -4.37 -17.71
N ILE A 47 -10.60 -4.49 -17.14
CA ILE A 47 -11.60 -3.41 -17.06
C ILE A 47 -11.15 -2.30 -16.10
N ILE A 48 -10.68 -2.66 -14.91
CA ILE A 48 -10.04 -1.73 -13.95
C ILE A 48 -8.55 -1.97 -14.06
N ASN A 49 -7.87 -1.15 -14.86
CA ASN A 49 -6.50 -1.43 -15.29
C ASN A 49 -5.44 -0.87 -14.36
N HIS A 50 -5.70 0.23 -13.66
CA HIS A 50 -4.64 1.01 -13.01
C HIS A 50 -4.65 0.91 -11.49
N GLY A 51 -5.31 -0.10 -10.91
CA GLY A 51 -5.34 -0.30 -9.45
C GLY A 51 -3.97 -0.53 -8.83
N TYR A 52 -2.99 -1.04 -9.60
CA TYR A 52 -1.59 -1.14 -9.16
C TYR A 52 -0.95 0.21 -8.81
N LEU A 53 -1.44 1.33 -9.37
CA LEU A 53 -0.94 2.68 -9.05
C LEU A 53 -1.32 3.15 -7.64
N ALA A 54 -2.26 2.48 -6.97
CA ALA A 54 -2.65 2.83 -5.62
C ALA A 54 -1.47 2.70 -4.62
N VAL A 55 -0.46 1.87 -4.90
CA VAL A 55 0.75 1.80 -4.08
C VAL A 55 1.57 3.10 -4.16
N ASP A 56 1.66 3.72 -5.33
CA ASP A 56 2.32 5.02 -5.51
C ASP A 56 1.53 6.11 -4.76
N PHE A 57 0.20 6.03 -4.78
CA PHE A 57 -0.66 6.89 -3.95
C PHE A 57 -0.41 6.69 -2.45
N PHE A 58 -0.21 5.45 -1.99
CA PHE A 58 0.14 5.16 -0.60
C PHE A 58 1.51 5.70 -0.22
N PHE A 59 2.52 5.59 -1.09
CA PHE A 59 3.83 6.19 -0.87
C PHE A 59 3.75 7.71 -0.78
N LEU A 60 2.94 8.35 -1.63
CA LEU A 60 2.71 9.79 -1.58
C LEU A 60 2.05 10.21 -0.27
N LEU A 61 1.00 9.50 0.16
CA LEU A 61 0.38 9.72 1.47
C LEU A 61 1.36 9.46 2.63
N SER A 62 2.23 8.45 2.52
CA SER A 62 3.24 8.17 3.55
C SER A 62 4.23 9.33 3.69
N GLY A 63 4.75 9.83 2.57
CA GLY A 63 5.60 11.01 2.52
C GLY A 63 4.93 12.29 3.05
N PHE A 64 3.65 12.49 2.73
CA PHE A 64 2.88 13.62 3.24
C PHE A 64 2.69 13.53 4.76
N VAL A 65 2.22 12.38 5.25
CA VAL A 65 1.91 12.18 6.67
C VAL A 65 3.17 12.19 7.52
N ILE A 66 4.29 11.64 7.03
CA ILE A 66 5.54 11.63 7.80
C ILE A 66 6.12 13.04 7.95
N GLY A 67 6.14 13.85 6.88
CA GLY A 67 6.57 15.24 6.96
C GLY A 67 5.67 16.05 7.90
N TYR A 68 4.35 15.92 7.73
CA TYR A 68 3.39 16.62 8.57
C TYR A 68 3.48 16.21 10.05
N ALA A 69 3.70 14.94 10.36
CA ALA A 69 3.70 14.45 11.74
C ALA A 69 5.04 14.65 12.48
N TYR A 70 6.18 14.69 11.77
CA TYR A 70 7.49 14.59 12.41
C TYR A 70 8.45 15.76 12.14
N ASP A 71 8.27 16.59 11.11
CA ASP A 71 9.25 17.65 10.78
C ASP A 71 9.51 18.62 11.96
N ASP A 72 8.51 18.87 12.82
CA ASP A 72 8.60 19.75 14.00
C ASP A 72 8.91 19.01 15.32
N ARG A 73 9.06 17.67 15.30
CA ARG A 73 9.25 16.86 16.50
C ARG A 73 10.70 16.44 16.75
N TRP A 74 11.59 16.68 15.79
CA TRP A 74 13.00 16.24 15.86
C TRP A 74 13.80 16.86 17.01
N GLU A 75 13.40 18.02 17.52
CA GLU A 75 14.02 18.62 18.72
C GLU A 75 13.70 17.84 20.01
N LYS A 76 12.59 17.11 20.02
CA LYS A 76 12.05 16.41 21.22
C LYS A 76 12.03 14.89 21.05
N MET A 77 12.58 14.37 19.96
CA MET A 77 12.47 12.96 19.58
C MET A 77 13.79 12.45 19.00
N THR A 78 14.27 11.32 19.52
CA THR A 78 15.46 10.66 18.99
C THR A 78 15.14 9.85 17.73
N LEU A 79 16.18 9.49 16.96
CA LEU A 79 16.04 8.53 15.84
C LEU A 79 15.44 7.20 16.31
N GLY A 80 15.86 6.69 17.48
CA GLY A 80 15.33 5.46 18.05
C GLY A 80 13.84 5.55 18.35
N ASP A 81 13.37 6.68 18.89
CA ASP A 81 11.95 6.88 19.18
C ASP A 81 11.11 6.99 17.91
N PHE A 82 11.64 7.62 16.86
CA PHE A 82 11.02 7.63 15.54
C PHE A 82 10.83 6.20 15.01
N PHE A 83 11.89 5.38 14.96
CA PHE A 83 11.80 4.02 14.45
C PHE A 83 10.90 3.13 15.29
N LYS A 84 10.93 3.25 16.63
CA LYS A 84 9.97 2.56 17.50
C LYS A 84 8.53 2.91 17.14
N ARG A 85 8.20 4.20 16.93
CA ARG A 85 6.84 4.62 16.52
C ARG A 85 6.42 4.01 15.18
N ARG A 86 7.34 3.92 14.21
CA ARG A 86 7.08 3.31 12.91
C ARG A 86 6.90 1.79 13.01
N LEU A 87 7.75 1.11 13.76
CA LEU A 87 7.63 -0.33 14.03
C LEU A 87 6.32 -0.65 14.76
N VAL A 88 5.98 0.09 15.81
CA VAL A 88 4.70 -0.10 16.50
C VAL A 88 3.53 0.10 15.55
N ARG A 89 3.59 1.07 14.63
CA ARG A 89 2.49 1.34 13.69
C ARG A 89 2.33 0.27 12.60
N LEU A 90 3.42 -0.26 12.06
CA LEU A 90 3.38 -1.11 10.85
C LEU A 90 3.58 -2.59 11.17
N HIS A 91 4.51 -2.92 12.06
CA HIS A 91 4.95 -4.30 12.24
C HIS A 91 3.89 -5.29 12.75
N PRO A 92 2.92 -4.93 13.61
CA PRO A 92 1.87 -5.86 14.01
C PRO A 92 1.16 -6.47 12.80
N MET A 93 0.67 -5.65 11.87
CA MET A 93 -0.05 -6.16 10.72
C MET A 93 0.83 -6.88 9.69
N ILE A 94 2.15 -6.61 9.65
CA ILE A 94 3.09 -7.44 8.88
C ILE A 94 3.06 -8.88 9.40
N ILE A 95 3.15 -9.06 10.73
CA ILE A 95 3.07 -10.39 11.35
C ILE A 95 1.74 -11.07 11.03
N ALA A 96 0.62 -10.36 11.19
CA ALA A 96 -0.70 -10.90 10.89
C ALA A 96 -0.84 -11.31 9.40
N GLY A 97 -0.37 -10.47 8.48
CA GLY A 97 -0.38 -10.78 7.04
C GLY A 97 0.46 -11.99 6.69
N MET A 98 1.66 -12.13 7.26
CA MET A 98 2.51 -13.31 7.07
C MET A 98 1.86 -14.59 7.62
N LEU A 99 1.20 -14.51 8.77
CA LEU A 99 0.46 -15.64 9.36
C LEU A 99 -0.73 -16.08 8.49
N ILE A 100 -1.51 -15.12 7.98
CA ILE A 100 -2.62 -15.41 7.06
C ILE A 100 -2.09 -16.03 5.77
N GLY A 101 -1.00 -15.48 5.23
CA GLY A 101 -0.24 -16.06 4.13
C GLY A 101 0.16 -17.51 4.36
N ALA A 102 0.79 -17.78 5.50
CA ALA A 102 1.20 -19.11 5.92
C ALA A 102 0.02 -20.09 6.05
N ILE A 103 -1.08 -19.67 6.67
CA ILE A 103 -2.29 -20.50 6.85
C ILE A 103 -2.89 -20.89 5.49
N THR A 104 -2.85 -20.00 4.52
CA THR A 104 -3.47 -20.21 3.20
C THR A 104 -2.54 -20.86 2.18
N PHE A 105 -1.23 -20.89 2.43
CA PHE A 105 -0.20 -21.22 1.44
C PHE A 105 -0.42 -22.56 0.73
N TYR A 106 -0.53 -23.67 1.45
CA TYR A 106 -0.68 -25.00 0.83
C TYR A 106 -2.02 -25.18 0.10
N TYR A 107 -3.06 -24.41 0.46
CA TYR A 107 -4.35 -24.43 -0.23
C TYR A 107 -4.31 -23.70 -1.59
N GLN A 108 -3.19 -23.03 -1.92
CA GLN A 108 -3.00 -22.33 -3.19
C GLN A 108 -2.37 -23.25 -4.26
N ALA A 109 -2.08 -24.52 -3.94
CA ALA A 109 -1.58 -25.50 -4.90
C ALA A 109 -2.51 -25.61 -6.12
N SER A 110 -1.96 -25.33 -7.30
CA SER A 110 -2.70 -25.26 -8.56
C SER A 110 -1.74 -25.33 -9.75
N PRO A 111 -2.24 -25.54 -10.99
CA PRO A 111 -1.42 -25.46 -12.20
C PRO A 111 -0.66 -24.14 -12.37
N LEU A 112 -1.13 -23.04 -11.77
CA LEU A 112 -0.44 -21.74 -11.79
C LEU A 112 0.85 -21.74 -10.95
N TRP A 113 0.90 -22.54 -9.89
CA TRP A 113 2.06 -22.66 -9.00
C TRP A 113 2.40 -24.15 -8.76
N PRO A 114 2.94 -24.83 -9.77
CA PRO A 114 3.30 -26.23 -9.66
C PRO A 114 4.43 -26.37 -8.62
N GLY A 115 4.19 -27.16 -7.58
CA GLY A 115 5.19 -27.46 -6.55
C GLY A 115 4.91 -26.88 -5.17
N ILE A 116 3.86 -26.06 -4.95
CA ILE A 116 3.45 -25.61 -3.60
C ILE A 116 3.23 -26.80 -2.66
N ASP A 117 2.60 -27.86 -3.16
CA ASP A 117 2.34 -29.13 -2.45
C ASP A 117 3.63 -29.87 -2.06
N SER A 118 4.71 -29.66 -2.81
CA SER A 118 6.02 -30.27 -2.58
C SER A 118 6.96 -29.44 -1.70
N VAL A 119 6.57 -28.22 -1.29
CA VAL A 119 7.43 -27.34 -0.47
C VAL A 119 7.70 -27.97 0.90
N PRO A 120 8.97 -28.24 1.26
CA PRO A 120 9.31 -28.79 2.57
C PRO A 120 8.91 -27.84 3.70
N VAL A 121 8.37 -28.39 4.78
CA VAL A 121 7.85 -27.63 5.92
C VAL A 121 8.96 -26.78 6.56
N GLU A 122 10.19 -27.28 6.60
CA GLU A 122 11.35 -26.55 7.12
C GLU A 122 11.68 -25.29 6.29
N LYS A 123 11.58 -25.37 4.96
CA LYS A 123 11.79 -24.22 4.07
C LYS A 123 10.66 -23.21 4.25
N PHE A 124 9.43 -23.69 4.33
CA PHE A 124 8.24 -22.88 4.60
C PHE A 124 8.35 -22.12 5.95
N LEU A 125 8.72 -22.81 7.03
CA LEU A 125 8.89 -22.20 8.35
C LEU A 125 10.03 -21.17 8.37
N LEU A 126 11.15 -21.44 7.67
CA LEU A 126 12.24 -20.47 7.53
C LEU A 126 11.77 -19.21 6.81
N VAL A 127 11.05 -19.35 5.69
CA VAL A 127 10.48 -18.21 4.95
C VAL A 127 9.48 -17.43 5.80
N LEU A 128 8.68 -18.10 6.64
CA LEU A 128 7.77 -17.44 7.58
C LEU A 128 8.52 -16.60 8.63
N VAL A 129 9.56 -17.18 9.25
CA VAL A 129 10.38 -16.46 10.25
C VAL A 129 11.09 -15.26 9.62
N VAL A 130 11.67 -15.42 8.43
CA VAL A 130 12.26 -14.28 7.68
C VAL A 130 11.18 -13.26 7.34
N GLY A 131 9.99 -13.70 6.91
CA GLY A 131 8.84 -12.84 6.62
C GLY A 131 8.43 -11.96 7.80
N PHE A 132 8.48 -12.45 9.03
CA PHE A 132 8.21 -11.62 10.22
C PHE A 132 9.16 -10.43 10.36
N THR A 133 10.39 -10.52 9.83
CA THR A 133 11.37 -9.42 9.87
C THR A 133 11.16 -8.39 8.76
N LEU A 134 10.33 -8.69 7.75
CA LEU A 134 10.22 -7.95 6.49
C LEU A 134 11.56 -7.86 5.71
N LEU A 135 12.53 -8.71 6.00
CA LEU A 135 13.71 -8.85 5.16
C LEU A 135 13.34 -9.66 3.90
N PRO A 136 13.85 -9.28 2.72
CA PRO A 136 13.56 -9.99 1.49
C PRO A 136 14.27 -11.34 1.47
N VAL A 137 13.61 -12.36 0.93
CA VAL A 137 14.27 -13.64 0.62
C VAL A 137 14.95 -13.57 -0.76
N PRO A 138 16.10 -14.26 -0.96
CA PRO A 138 16.69 -14.39 -2.29
C PRO A 138 15.84 -15.28 -3.20
N LEU A 139 16.06 -15.17 -4.52
CA LEU A 139 15.36 -15.98 -5.53
C LEU A 139 15.45 -17.49 -5.28
N SER A 140 16.57 -17.98 -4.73
CA SER A 140 16.75 -19.39 -4.36
C SER A 140 15.83 -19.86 -3.22
N MET A 141 15.34 -18.94 -2.41
CA MET A 141 14.43 -19.20 -1.30
C MET A 141 12.96 -18.96 -1.67
N ASP A 142 12.65 -18.65 -2.93
CA ASP A 142 11.26 -18.64 -3.40
C ASP A 142 10.63 -20.02 -3.21
N ILE A 143 9.40 -20.02 -2.68
CA ILE A 143 8.58 -21.20 -2.41
C ILE A 143 7.30 -21.21 -3.25
N ARG A 144 6.99 -20.12 -3.96
CA ARG A 144 5.80 -20.01 -4.83
C ARG A 144 6.14 -20.20 -6.30
N GLY A 145 7.31 -19.75 -6.73
CA GLY A 145 7.73 -19.73 -8.14
C GLY A 145 7.37 -18.43 -8.87
N TRP A 146 7.05 -17.36 -8.12
CA TRP A 146 6.71 -16.03 -8.66
C TRP A 146 7.81 -14.99 -8.39
N GLN A 147 8.98 -15.43 -7.93
CA GLN A 147 10.17 -14.62 -7.66
C GLN A 147 9.95 -13.50 -6.65
N GLU A 148 8.98 -13.65 -5.76
CA GLU A 148 8.63 -12.65 -4.76
C GLU A 148 9.66 -12.61 -3.64
N MET A 149 10.02 -11.40 -3.22
CA MET A 149 10.87 -11.19 -2.04
C MET A 149 10.16 -11.56 -0.72
N HIS A 150 8.83 -11.70 -0.74
CA HIS A 150 8.00 -12.14 0.38
C HIS A 150 6.91 -13.14 -0.06
N PRO A 151 7.25 -14.41 -0.35
CA PRO A 151 6.34 -15.38 -0.99
C PRO A 151 5.04 -15.71 -0.23
N LEU A 152 5.03 -15.47 1.09
CA LEU A 152 3.84 -15.67 1.94
C LEU A 152 2.92 -14.45 1.93
N ASN A 153 3.39 -13.27 1.52
CA ASN A 153 2.59 -12.06 1.46
C ASN A 153 3.16 -11.10 0.41
N GLY A 154 2.68 -11.21 -0.84
CA GLY A 154 3.16 -10.40 -1.96
C GLY A 154 3.23 -8.90 -1.67
N PRO A 155 2.16 -8.23 -1.22
CA PRO A 155 2.14 -6.79 -0.92
C PRO A 155 3.18 -6.31 0.11
N ALA A 156 3.81 -7.21 0.87
CA ALA A 156 4.85 -6.83 1.83
C ALA A 156 6.05 -6.15 1.17
N TRP A 157 6.26 -6.33 -0.14
CA TRP A 157 7.36 -5.65 -0.88
C TRP A 157 7.25 -4.13 -0.76
N SER A 158 6.04 -3.57 -0.81
CA SER A 158 5.86 -2.12 -0.73
C SER A 158 6.17 -1.59 0.68
N LEU A 159 5.89 -2.36 1.73
CA LEU A 159 6.24 -2.02 3.10
C LEU A 159 7.75 -2.09 3.35
N PHE A 160 8.45 -3.02 2.69
CA PHE A 160 9.91 -3.05 2.69
C PHE A 160 10.48 -1.73 2.13
N PHE A 161 9.97 -1.26 0.99
CA PHE A 161 10.32 0.06 0.45
C PHE A 161 9.87 1.21 1.37
N GLU A 162 8.72 1.11 2.04
CA GLU A 162 8.31 2.13 3.03
C GLU A 162 9.29 2.22 4.20
N TYR A 163 9.86 1.10 4.69
CA TYR A 163 10.93 1.13 5.68
C TYR A 163 12.22 1.78 5.15
N ILE A 164 12.59 1.53 3.90
CA ILE A 164 13.70 2.26 3.24
C ILE A 164 13.38 3.77 3.21
N ALA A 165 12.16 4.16 2.85
CA ALA A 165 11.74 5.56 2.81
C ALA A 165 11.81 6.23 4.19
N ASN A 166 11.36 5.53 5.23
CA ASN A 166 11.46 5.99 6.63
C ASN A 166 12.92 6.20 7.04
N LEU A 167 13.83 5.31 6.63
CA LEU A 167 15.26 5.41 6.88
C LEU A 167 15.86 6.63 6.15
N LEU A 168 15.59 6.77 4.85
CA LEU A 168 16.04 7.89 4.02
C LEU A 168 15.55 9.23 4.57
N TYR A 169 14.28 9.32 4.98
CA TYR A 169 13.71 10.50 5.61
C TYR A 169 14.43 10.85 6.92
N ALA A 170 14.50 9.91 7.87
CA ALA A 170 15.01 10.17 9.20
C ALA A 170 16.50 10.51 9.23
N LEU A 171 17.30 9.88 8.37
CA LEU A 171 18.75 10.08 8.34
C LEU A 171 19.18 11.26 7.48
N VAL A 172 18.56 11.42 6.30
CA VAL A 172 19.05 12.32 5.24
C VAL A 172 18.03 13.40 4.90
N VAL A 173 16.90 13.00 4.31
CA VAL A 173 16.04 13.92 3.54
C VAL A 173 15.27 14.91 4.42
N ARG A 174 15.04 14.59 5.71
CA ARG A 174 14.41 15.55 6.63
C ARG A 174 15.18 16.89 6.71
N ARG A 175 16.50 16.88 6.50
CA ARG A 175 17.37 18.06 6.57
C ARG A 175 17.37 18.88 5.29
N PHE A 176 16.77 18.39 4.21
CA PHE A 176 16.79 19.07 2.92
C PHE A 176 15.94 20.34 3.00
N SER A 177 16.45 21.43 2.43
CA SER A 177 15.65 22.64 2.19
C SER A 177 14.55 22.33 1.17
N LYS A 178 13.53 23.21 1.08
CA LYS A 178 12.47 23.06 0.06
C LYS A 178 13.06 23.00 -1.34
N TRP A 179 14.11 23.78 -1.62
CA TRP A 179 14.79 23.79 -2.90
C TRP A 179 15.47 22.46 -3.24
N LEU A 180 16.27 21.90 -2.32
CA LEU A 180 16.96 20.63 -2.55
C LEU A 180 15.96 19.47 -2.68
N LEU A 181 14.90 19.49 -1.87
CA LEU A 181 13.83 18.52 -1.98
C LEU A 181 13.08 18.63 -3.32
N SER A 182 12.82 19.85 -3.82
CA SER A 182 12.22 20.05 -5.15
C SER A 182 13.11 19.48 -6.27
N LEU A 183 14.43 19.68 -6.20
CA LEU A 183 15.37 19.08 -7.15
C LEU A 183 15.32 17.55 -7.13
N LEU A 184 15.28 16.95 -5.93
CA LEU A 184 15.13 15.51 -5.78
C LEU A 184 13.80 15.00 -6.37
N VAL A 185 12.70 15.72 -6.13
CA VAL A 185 11.37 15.39 -6.68
C VAL A 185 11.37 15.50 -8.20
N LEU A 186 12.00 16.53 -8.78
CA LEU A 186 12.12 16.69 -10.23
C LEU A 186 12.94 15.54 -10.85
N ALA A 187 14.08 15.20 -10.25
CA ALA A 187 14.92 14.10 -10.72
C ALA A 187 14.21 12.75 -10.62
N ALA A 188 13.55 12.47 -9.48
CA ALA A 188 12.77 11.25 -9.29
C ALA A 188 11.55 11.19 -10.23
N GLY A 189 10.92 12.33 -10.51
CA GLY A 189 9.80 12.43 -11.44
C GLY A 189 10.24 12.15 -12.88
N ALA A 190 11.38 12.68 -13.30
CA ALA A 190 11.97 12.36 -14.60
C ALA A 190 12.32 10.88 -14.72
N ALA A 191 12.88 10.27 -13.67
CA ALA A 191 13.18 8.84 -13.64
C ALA A 191 11.91 7.98 -13.70
N LEU A 192 10.83 8.38 -13.02
CA LEU A 192 9.54 7.68 -13.06
C LEU A 192 8.87 7.80 -14.42
N ILE A 193 8.87 8.98 -15.03
CA ILE A 193 8.36 9.19 -16.40
C ILE A 193 9.14 8.34 -17.39
N HIS A 194 10.48 8.37 -17.31
CA HIS A 194 11.34 7.54 -18.15
C HIS A 194 11.01 6.06 -17.97
N LEU A 195 10.87 5.58 -16.72
CA LEU A 195 10.48 4.20 -16.45
C LEU A 195 9.14 3.85 -17.08
N GLY A 196 8.11 4.68 -16.91
CA GLY A 196 6.78 4.44 -17.47
C GLY A 196 6.82 4.34 -19.00
N VAL A 197 7.45 5.29 -19.68
CA VAL A 197 7.42 5.34 -21.16
C VAL A 197 8.38 4.35 -21.84
N THR A 198 9.36 3.81 -21.11
CA THR A 198 10.37 2.87 -21.66
C THR A 198 10.26 1.45 -21.11
N SER A 199 9.32 1.17 -20.19
CA SER A 199 9.17 -0.19 -19.67
C SER A 199 8.71 -1.15 -20.78
N PRO A 200 9.20 -2.40 -20.81
CA PRO A 200 8.82 -3.36 -21.84
C PRO A 200 7.31 -3.62 -21.91
N HIS A 201 6.62 -3.49 -20.78
CA HIS A 201 5.18 -3.68 -20.67
C HIS A 201 4.39 -2.38 -20.80
N GLY A 202 5.03 -1.22 -20.92
CA GLY A 202 4.35 0.08 -20.99
C GLY A 202 3.52 0.42 -19.76
N ASP A 203 3.89 -0.10 -18.60
CA ASP A 203 3.25 0.20 -17.31
C ASP A 203 4.30 0.32 -16.20
N LEU A 204 3.85 0.76 -15.02
CA LEU A 204 4.67 0.82 -13.81
C LEU A 204 4.60 -0.47 -12.97
N ILE A 205 4.09 -1.58 -13.50
CA ILE A 205 3.96 -2.83 -12.73
C ILE A 205 5.36 -3.40 -12.45
N GLY A 206 5.67 -3.60 -11.17
CA GLY A 206 6.97 -4.12 -10.72
C GLY A 206 7.28 -3.72 -9.28
N GLY A 207 8.38 -4.26 -8.76
CA GLY A 207 8.91 -3.94 -7.43
C GLY A 207 8.90 -5.10 -6.42
N TRP A 208 8.32 -6.25 -6.76
CA TRP A 208 8.12 -7.35 -5.81
C TRP A 208 9.30 -8.31 -5.66
N SER A 209 10.40 -8.10 -6.39
CA SER A 209 11.58 -8.97 -6.35
C SER A 209 12.86 -8.18 -6.07
N ILE A 210 13.87 -8.89 -5.54
CA ILE A 210 15.24 -8.36 -5.42
C ILE A 210 16.05 -8.50 -6.70
N GLU A 211 15.47 -9.08 -7.76
CA GLU A 211 16.04 -9.04 -9.11
C GLU A 211 16.33 -7.58 -9.50
N PRO A 212 17.47 -7.26 -10.15
CA PRO A 212 17.90 -5.88 -10.36
C PRO A 212 16.88 -4.98 -11.06
N THR A 213 16.17 -5.48 -12.07
CA THR A 213 15.14 -4.74 -12.81
C THR A 213 13.94 -4.42 -11.92
N GLN A 214 13.43 -5.42 -11.20
CA GLN A 214 12.32 -5.29 -10.26
C GLN A 214 12.68 -4.37 -9.10
N PHE A 215 13.87 -4.51 -8.53
CA PHE A 215 14.33 -3.64 -7.44
C PHE A 215 14.43 -2.18 -7.90
N ARG A 216 14.92 -1.93 -9.13
CA ARG A 216 14.95 -0.58 -9.73
C ARG A 216 13.55 0.00 -9.93
N ILE A 217 12.58 -0.83 -10.35
CA ILE A 217 11.18 -0.41 -10.47
C ILE A 217 10.64 -0.01 -9.09
N GLY A 218 10.77 -0.89 -8.10
CA GLY A 218 10.30 -0.62 -6.74
C GLY A 218 10.92 0.64 -6.13
N LEU A 219 12.22 0.86 -6.32
CA LEU A 219 12.90 2.06 -5.86
C LEU A 219 12.39 3.32 -6.58
N THR A 220 12.24 3.30 -7.91
CA THR A 220 11.74 4.44 -8.68
C THR A 220 10.31 4.81 -8.26
N ARG A 221 9.45 3.80 -8.10
CA ARG A 221 8.07 3.93 -7.61
C ARG A 221 7.98 4.39 -6.17
N LEU A 222 9.02 4.18 -5.35
CA LEU A 222 9.11 4.75 -4.02
C LEU A 222 9.52 6.23 -4.04
N LEU A 223 10.66 6.53 -4.69
CA LEU A 223 11.38 7.79 -4.53
C LEU A 223 10.52 8.99 -4.92
N TYR A 224 9.90 8.98 -6.10
CA TYR A 224 9.08 10.11 -6.54
C TYR A 224 7.90 10.37 -5.59
N PRO A 225 6.92 9.45 -5.44
CA PRO A 225 5.69 9.79 -4.73
C PRO A 225 5.98 10.10 -3.26
N PHE A 226 6.88 9.36 -2.61
CA PHE A 226 7.24 9.62 -1.22
C PHE A 226 7.83 11.02 -1.02
N PHE A 227 8.80 11.44 -1.85
CA PHE A 227 9.38 12.77 -1.70
C PHE A 227 8.47 13.89 -2.21
N ALA A 228 7.62 13.63 -3.20
CA ALA A 228 6.59 14.56 -3.63
C ALA A 228 5.58 14.82 -2.51
N GLY A 229 5.14 13.76 -1.81
CA GLY A 229 4.30 13.86 -0.62
C GLY A 229 4.96 14.66 0.50
N LEU A 230 6.25 14.39 0.78
CA LEU A 230 7.02 15.13 1.78
C LEU A 230 7.13 16.62 1.42
N LEU A 231 7.44 16.94 0.16
CA LEU A 231 7.47 18.32 -0.32
C LEU A 231 6.11 18.98 -0.17
N LEU A 232 5.04 18.26 -0.55
CA LEU A 232 3.67 18.71 -0.46
C LEU A 232 3.31 19.09 0.99
N SER A 233 3.72 18.30 1.97
CA SER A 233 3.51 18.60 3.40
C SER A 233 4.16 19.91 3.87
N ARG A 234 5.22 20.38 3.18
CA ARG A 234 5.97 21.61 3.50
C ARG A 234 5.49 22.86 2.77
N ILE A 235 4.63 22.69 1.75
CA ILE A 235 4.08 23.77 0.93
C ILE A 235 2.57 23.93 1.07
N VAL A 236 1.85 22.87 1.47
CA VAL A 236 0.40 22.93 1.68
C VAL A 236 0.09 23.96 2.75
N THR A 237 -0.66 24.97 2.36
CA THR A 237 -1.28 25.92 3.29
C THR A 237 -2.74 25.54 3.49
N PRO A 238 -3.28 25.61 4.73
CA PRO A 238 -4.67 25.27 5.00
C PRO A 238 -5.59 26.28 4.33
N THR A 239 -6.37 25.82 3.34
CA THR A 239 -7.52 26.56 2.80
C THR A 239 -8.77 25.70 2.97
N ARG A 240 -9.94 26.18 2.52
CA ARG A 240 -11.21 25.45 2.64
C ARG A 240 -11.78 25.13 1.26
N VAL A 241 -11.62 23.89 0.82
CA VAL A 241 -12.33 23.33 -0.35
C VAL A 241 -13.57 22.58 0.15
N LYS A 242 -14.76 22.97 -0.32
CA LYS A 242 -16.03 22.28 -0.01
C LYS A 242 -16.11 20.94 -0.76
N HIS A 243 -16.73 19.93 -0.15
CA HIS A 243 -16.97 18.60 -0.73
C HIS A 243 -15.72 17.82 -1.19
N GLY A 244 -14.53 18.16 -0.72
CA GLY A 244 -13.30 17.56 -1.28
C GLY A 244 -13.19 16.05 -1.12
N PHE A 245 -13.77 15.44 -0.09
CA PHE A 245 -13.74 13.97 0.02
C PHE A 245 -14.43 13.28 -1.16
N LEU A 246 -15.64 13.71 -1.53
CA LEU A 246 -16.39 13.11 -2.63
C LEU A 246 -15.68 13.35 -3.97
N CYS A 247 -15.28 14.60 -4.26
CA CYS A 247 -14.59 14.93 -5.52
C CYS A 247 -13.26 14.18 -5.66
N CYS A 248 -12.46 14.13 -4.59
CA CYS A 248 -11.19 13.41 -4.59
C CYS A 248 -11.39 11.90 -4.72
N SER A 249 -12.42 11.34 -4.08
CA SER A 249 -12.72 9.89 -4.17
C SER A 249 -13.17 9.52 -5.58
N LEU A 250 -14.06 10.31 -6.18
CA LEU A 250 -14.51 10.07 -7.55
C LEU A 250 -13.38 10.21 -8.56
N LEU A 251 -12.53 11.24 -8.42
CA LEU A 251 -11.36 11.39 -9.28
C LEU A 251 -10.38 10.22 -9.12
N LEU A 252 -10.13 9.79 -7.89
CA LEU A 252 -9.27 8.65 -7.60
C LEU A 252 -9.82 7.34 -8.19
N ILE A 253 -11.11 7.06 -7.99
CA ILE A 253 -11.78 5.89 -8.58
C ILE A 253 -11.70 5.96 -10.11
N LEU A 254 -12.00 7.11 -10.71
CA LEU A 254 -11.96 7.29 -12.15
C LEU A 254 -10.58 6.94 -12.71
N VAL A 255 -9.51 7.55 -12.20
CA VAL A 255 -8.17 7.33 -12.76
C VAL A 255 -7.63 5.92 -12.51
N LEU A 256 -8.00 5.27 -11.41
CA LEU A 256 -7.62 3.88 -11.16
C LEU A 256 -8.43 2.87 -11.97
N SER A 257 -9.63 3.26 -12.43
CA SER A 257 -10.57 2.37 -13.14
C SER A 257 -10.53 2.49 -14.65
N LEU A 258 -9.76 3.42 -15.22
CA LEU A 258 -9.68 3.51 -16.69
C LEU A 258 -9.15 2.20 -17.27
N PRO A 259 -9.61 1.80 -18.47
CA PRO A 259 -8.99 0.73 -19.23
C PRO A 259 -7.60 1.17 -19.68
N ARG A 260 -6.77 0.19 -20.04
CA ARG A 260 -5.42 0.44 -20.56
C ARG A 260 -5.45 1.45 -21.71
N ILE A 261 -4.60 2.47 -21.63
CA ILE A 261 -4.55 3.51 -22.67
C ILE A 261 -3.47 3.15 -23.68
N GLY A 262 -3.86 2.94 -24.94
CA GLY A 262 -2.96 2.50 -26.00
C GLY A 262 -2.97 0.97 -26.17
N GLY A 263 -2.84 0.53 -27.41
CA GLY A 263 -2.80 -0.89 -27.78
C GLY A 263 -1.39 -1.50 -27.70
N ASN A 264 -1.26 -2.73 -28.19
CA ASN A 264 0.01 -3.47 -28.19
C ASN A 264 1.14 -2.76 -28.95
N ASP A 265 0.81 -1.91 -29.92
CA ASP A 265 1.79 -1.15 -30.72
C ASP A 265 2.22 0.17 -30.06
N GLN A 266 1.52 0.62 -29.01
CA GLN A 266 1.72 1.92 -28.37
C GLN A 266 1.78 1.81 -26.84
N LEU A 267 2.55 0.84 -26.35
CA LEU A 267 2.70 0.54 -24.92
C LEU A 267 3.11 1.78 -24.10
N TRP A 268 3.95 2.65 -24.65
CA TRP A 268 4.43 3.86 -23.99
C TRP A 268 3.32 4.86 -23.62
N VAL A 269 2.18 4.84 -24.33
CA VAL A 269 1.04 5.73 -24.06
C VAL A 269 0.42 5.40 -22.70
N ASN A 270 0.33 4.10 -22.38
CA ASN A 270 -0.14 3.65 -21.08
C ASN A 270 0.84 4.09 -19.98
N GLY A 271 2.13 3.92 -20.22
CA GLY A 271 3.17 4.35 -19.29
C GLY A 271 3.21 5.86 -19.07
N LEU A 272 2.86 6.66 -20.08
CA LEU A 272 2.68 8.10 -19.95
C LEU A 272 1.46 8.43 -19.09
N TYR A 273 0.35 7.71 -19.27
CA TYR A 273 -0.84 7.86 -18.42
C TYR A 273 -0.52 7.54 -16.95
N ASP A 274 0.12 6.39 -16.68
CA ASP A 274 0.55 6.02 -15.34
C ASP A 274 1.42 7.12 -14.70
N SER A 275 2.38 7.63 -15.49
CA SER A 275 3.27 8.70 -15.06
C SER A 275 2.50 9.99 -14.77
N LEU A 276 1.50 10.36 -15.58
CA LEU A 276 0.65 11.53 -15.35
C LEU A 276 -0.19 11.37 -14.08
N CYS A 277 -0.74 10.18 -13.85
CA CYS A 277 -1.48 9.86 -12.64
C CYS A 277 -0.61 10.06 -11.40
N VAL A 278 0.58 9.46 -11.40
CA VAL A 278 1.49 9.52 -10.24
C VAL A 278 2.08 10.93 -10.07
N VAL A 279 2.54 11.57 -11.14
CA VAL A 279 3.30 12.83 -11.08
C VAL A 279 2.41 14.07 -10.92
N VAL A 280 1.15 14.01 -11.36
CA VAL A 280 0.27 15.17 -11.37
C VAL A 280 -1.02 14.89 -10.60
N VAL A 281 -1.77 13.86 -10.98
CA VAL A 281 -3.12 13.65 -10.45
C VAL A 281 -3.10 13.33 -8.96
N PHE A 282 -2.23 12.42 -8.51
CA PHE A 282 -2.13 12.04 -7.10
C PHE A 282 -1.69 13.21 -6.19
N PRO A 283 -0.66 14.01 -6.52
CA PRO A 283 -0.37 15.24 -5.79
C PRO A 283 -1.56 16.20 -5.72
N VAL A 284 -2.32 16.37 -6.81
CA VAL A 284 -3.52 17.23 -6.83
C VAL A 284 -4.59 16.67 -5.90
N ILE A 285 -4.87 15.37 -5.93
CA ILE A 285 -5.84 14.71 -5.04
C ILE A 285 -5.44 14.92 -3.57
N VAL A 286 -4.17 14.69 -3.22
CA VAL A 286 -3.70 14.87 -1.83
C VAL A 286 -3.70 16.33 -1.43
N TYR A 287 -3.34 17.24 -2.32
CA TYR A 287 -3.40 18.68 -2.08
C TYR A 287 -4.82 19.16 -1.78
N LEU A 288 -5.79 18.76 -2.61
CA LEU A 288 -7.21 19.07 -2.42
C LEU A 288 -7.75 18.42 -1.15
N GLY A 289 -7.43 17.15 -0.91
CA GLY A 289 -7.83 16.42 0.29
C GLY A 289 -7.30 17.02 1.59
N ALA A 290 -6.04 17.49 1.59
CA ALA A 290 -5.43 18.19 2.72
C ALA A 290 -6.03 19.59 2.96
N ARG A 291 -6.60 20.21 1.93
CA ARG A 291 -7.27 21.53 1.99
C ARG A 291 -8.78 21.44 2.16
N SER A 292 -9.32 20.25 2.36
CA SER A 292 -10.73 20.09 2.66
C SER A 292 -10.95 19.85 4.14
N ASP A 293 -12.05 20.42 4.62
CA ASP A 293 -12.56 20.10 5.95
C ASP A 293 -13.79 19.23 5.82
N ILE A 294 -13.95 18.31 6.77
CA ILE A 294 -15.13 17.48 6.85
C ILE A 294 -15.81 17.79 8.17
N GLN A 295 -17.07 18.24 8.10
CA GLN A 295 -17.86 18.44 9.31
C GLN A 295 -18.08 17.09 9.99
N ASP A 296 -18.14 17.10 11.31
CA ASP A 296 -18.45 15.89 12.08
C ASP A 296 -19.85 15.39 11.70
N GLY A 297 -19.97 14.08 11.45
CA GLY A 297 -21.17 13.45 10.91
C GLY A 297 -20.85 12.18 10.13
N MET A 298 -21.82 11.69 9.35
CA MET A 298 -21.68 10.47 8.54
C MET A 298 -20.44 10.50 7.61
N PRO A 299 -20.13 11.59 6.88
CA PRO A 299 -18.94 11.63 6.02
C PRO A 299 -17.62 11.46 6.78
N ALA A 300 -17.53 12.05 7.99
CA ALA A 300 -16.37 11.87 8.86
C ALA A 300 -16.27 10.43 9.40
N GLY A 301 -17.39 9.81 9.74
CA GLY A 301 -17.47 8.40 10.14
C GLY A 301 -17.00 7.45 9.05
N ILE A 302 -17.43 7.67 7.80
CA ILE A 302 -16.99 6.89 6.62
C ILE A 302 -15.48 7.04 6.42
N CYS A 303 -14.95 8.27 6.46
CA CYS A 303 -13.51 8.51 6.32
C CYS A 303 -12.70 7.80 7.39
N ASN A 304 -13.14 7.84 8.65
CA ASN A 304 -12.46 7.17 9.76
C ASN A 304 -12.51 5.64 9.61
N PHE A 305 -13.63 5.09 9.17
CA PHE A 305 -13.78 3.66 8.93
C PHE A 305 -12.85 3.21 7.79
N LEU A 306 -12.96 3.84 6.62
CA LEU A 306 -12.13 3.56 5.44
C LEU A 306 -10.64 3.70 5.76
N GLY A 307 -10.28 4.77 6.46
CA GLY A 307 -8.92 5.01 6.94
C GLY A 307 -8.41 3.91 7.86
N GLY A 308 -9.21 3.51 8.85
CA GLY A 308 -8.85 2.46 9.80
C GLY A 308 -8.60 1.12 9.14
N ILE A 309 -9.48 0.70 8.21
CA ILE A 309 -9.35 -0.61 7.55
C ILE A 309 -8.32 -0.62 6.41
N SER A 310 -7.92 0.55 5.89
CA SER A 310 -7.09 0.64 4.69
C SER A 310 -5.79 -0.16 4.78
N TYR A 311 -5.06 -0.02 5.90
CA TYR A 311 -3.79 -0.72 6.09
C TYR A 311 -3.97 -2.22 6.34
N PRO A 312 -4.86 -2.66 7.25
CA PRO A 312 -5.17 -4.08 7.39
C PRO A 312 -5.67 -4.73 6.10
N LEU A 313 -6.53 -4.05 5.33
CA LEU A 313 -7.02 -4.57 4.05
C LEU A 313 -5.88 -4.75 3.05
N TYR A 314 -5.03 -3.73 2.89
CA TYR A 314 -3.91 -3.77 1.97
C TYR A 314 -2.92 -4.91 2.27
N ILE A 315 -2.62 -5.20 3.53
CA ILE A 315 -1.60 -6.21 3.84
C ILE A 315 -2.13 -7.65 3.89
N ILE A 316 -3.45 -7.87 3.99
CA ILE A 316 -4.02 -9.22 4.08
C ILE A 316 -4.75 -9.68 2.80
N HIS A 317 -5.04 -8.80 1.84
CA HIS A 317 -5.89 -9.16 0.70
C HIS A 317 -5.25 -10.22 -0.21
N TYR A 318 -3.95 -10.15 -0.45
CA TYR A 318 -3.29 -10.95 -1.49
C TYR A 318 -3.24 -12.45 -1.21
N PRO A 319 -3.07 -12.94 0.04
CA PRO A 319 -3.33 -14.34 0.37
C PRO A 319 -4.69 -14.88 -0.13
N PHE A 320 -5.74 -14.06 -0.09
CA PHE A 320 -7.06 -14.43 -0.63
C PHE A 320 -7.14 -14.30 -2.14
N ILE A 321 -6.44 -13.32 -2.74
CA ILE A 321 -6.27 -13.26 -4.19
C ILE A 321 -5.57 -14.52 -4.71
N TYR A 322 -4.54 -15.01 -4.02
CA TYR A 322 -3.87 -16.26 -4.39
C TYR A 322 -4.78 -17.48 -4.29
N LEU A 323 -5.59 -17.58 -3.24
CA LEU A 323 -6.62 -18.63 -3.16
C LEU A 323 -7.61 -18.53 -4.32
N PHE A 324 -8.02 -17.32 -4.66
CA PHE A 324 -8.95 -17.07 -5.76
C PHE A 324 -8.35 -17.47 -7.12
N MET A 325 -7.12 -17.04 -7.40
CA MET A 325 -6.36 -17.42 -8.61
C MET A 325 -6.13 -18.93 -8.70
N ALA A 326 -5.76 -19.59 -7.61
CA ALA A 326 -5.61 -21.05 -7.56
C ALA A 326 -6.94 -21.76 -7.85
N TRP A 327 -8.04 -21.29 -7.27
CA TRP A 327 -9.37 -21.84 -7.51
C TRP A 327 -9.80 -21.67 -8.98
N VAL A 328 -9.57 -20.49 -9.59
CA VAL A 328 -9.84 -20.26 -11.01
C VAL A 328 -9.00 -21.20 -11.88
N SER A 329 -7.69 -21.30 -11.60
CA SER A 329 -6.75 -22.16 -12.33
C SER A 329 -7.12 -23.65 -12.25
N ASN A 330 -7.65 -24.11 -11.11
CA ASN A 330 -8.11 -25.49 -10.91
C ASN A 330 -9.47 -25.80 -11.57
N ASN A 331 -10.22 -24.79 -12.02
CA ASN A 331 -11.57 -24.96 -12.60
C ASN A 331 -11.68 -24.35 -14.02
N PRO A 332 -10.76 -24.65 -14.96
CA PRO A 332 -10.69 -23.95 -16.25
C PRO A 332 -11.96 -24.12 -17.11
N GLY A 333 -12.64 -25.27 -17.00
CA GLY A 333 -13.88 -25.55 -17.73
C GLY A 333 -15.06 -24.65 -17.34
N GLN A 334 -15.03 -24.01 -16.18
CA GLN A 334 -16.05 -23.05 -15.78
C GLN A 334 -15.83 -21.66 -16.39
N PHE A 335 -14.61 -21.36 -16.88
CA PHE A 335 -14.21 -20.00 -17.26
C PHE A 335 -13.78 -19.85 -18.72
N ASN A 336 -13.57 -20.95 -19.44
CA ASN A 336 -13.19 -20.97 -20.86
C ASN A 336 -14.39 -21.05 -21.83
N GLY A 337 -15.63 -21.00 -21.33
CA GLY A 337 -16.84 -21.06 -22.15
C GLY A 337 -17.27 -19.70 -22.73
N SER A 338 -17.83 -19.71 -23.95
CA SER A 338 -18.38 -18.53 -24.66
C SER A 338 -19.61 -17.89 -23.98
N SER A 339 -20.07 -18.44 -22.86
CA SER A 339 -21.30 -18.08 -22.16
C SER A 339 -21.05 -17.14 -20.99
N GLY A 340 -20.45 -15.97 -21.25
CA GLY A 340 -20.30 -14.88 -20.27
C GLY A 340 -19.54 -15.23 -18.99
N VAL A 341 -19.48 -14.28 -18.06
CA VAL A 341 -18.93 -14.49 -16.73
C VAL A 341 -19.91 -15.35 -15.92
N PRO A 342 -19.55 -16.57 -15.47
CA PRO A 342 -20.47 -17.40 -14.70
C PRO A 342 -20.94 -16.68 -13.44
N GLY A 343 -22.23 -16.76 -13.10
CA GLY A 343 -22.75 -16.14 -11.87
C GLY A 343 -22.02 -16.58 -10.60
N THR A 344 -21.54 -17.84 -10.57
CA THR A 344 -20.66 -18.38 -9.52
C THR A 344 -19.38 -17.57 -9.35
N LEU A 345 -18.76 -17.13 -10.45
CA LEU A 345 -17.53 -16.34 -10.42
C LEU A 345 -17.76 -14.97 -9.79
N VAL A 346 -18.84 -14.28 -10.18
CA VAL A 346 -19.22 -12.98 -9.60
C VAL A 346 -19.50 -13.14 -8.11
N LEU A 347 -20.19 -14.20 -7.72
CA LEU A 347 -20.47 -14.51 -6.33
C LEU A 347 -19.19 -14.78 -5.53
N VAL A 348 -18.25 -15.56 -6.06
CA VAL A 348 -16.96 -15.83 -5.39
C VAL A 348 -16.13 -14.56 -5.30
N ALA A 349 -16.03 -13.76 -6.38
CA ALA A 349 -15.32 -12.48 -6.38
C ALA A 349 -15.89 -11.52 -5.32
N PHE A 350 -17.21 -11.39 -5.23
CA PHE A 350 -17.87 -10.57 -4.22
C PHE A 350 -17.65 -11.13 -2.80
N SER A 351 -17.61 -12.46 -2.66
CA SER A 351 -17.29 -13.12 -1.40
C SER A 351 -15.85 -12.84 -0.97
N VAL A 352 -14.88 -12.89 -1.87
CA VAL A 352 -13.47 -12.54 -1.58
C VAL A 352 -13.36 -11.10 -1.11
N LEU A 353 -14.03 -10.15 -1.78
CA LEU A 353 -14.04 -8.75 -1.37
C LEU A 353 -14.68 -8.58 0.03
N THR A 354 -15.81 -9.23 0.28
CA THR A 354 -16.51 -9.13 1.56
C THR A 354 -15.69 -9.74 2.69
N VAL A 355 -15.14 -10.94 2.49
CA VAL A 355 -14.30 -11.65 3.47
C VAL A 355 -13.05 -10.83 3.79
N THR A 356 -12.36 -10.29 2.79
CA THR A 356 -11.15 -9.48 3.02
C THR A 356 -11.45 -8.20 3.80
N ILE A 357 -12.56 -7.50 3.51
CA ILE A 357 -12.99 -6.31 4.27
C ILE A 357 -13.35 -6.68 5.71
N THR A 358 -14.14 -7.74 5.91
CA THR A 358 -14.56 -8.18 7.25
C THR A 358 -13.36 -8.63 8.08
N LEU A 359 -12.44 -9.39 7.49
CA LEU A 359 -11.24 -9.84 8.17
C LEU A 359 -10.30 -8.67 8.47
N ALA A 360 -10.17 -7.69 7.55
CA ALA A 360 -9.38 -6.49 7.79
C ALA A 360 -9.92 -5.70 8.99
N TRP A 361 -11.24 -5.57 9.10
CA TRP A 361 -11.88 -4.95 10.25
C TRP A 361 -11.66 -5.75 11.55
N ALA A 362 -11.77 -7.09 11.49
CA ALA A 362 -11.51 -7.96 12.64
C ALA A 362 -10.05 -7.85 13.10
N CYS A 363 -9.09 -7.92 12.18
CA CYS A 363 -7.67 -7.71 12.46
C CYS A 363 -7.42 -6.32 13.07
N LEU A 364 -8.07 -5.27 12.54
CA LEU A 364 -7.95 -3.92 13.10
C LEU A 364 -8.40 -3.87 14.57
N LYS A 365 -9.60 -4.37 14.86
CA LYS A 365 -10.24 -4.20 16.17
C LYS A 365 -9.75 -5.17 17.23
N TRP A 366 -9.44 -6.40 16.85
CA TRP A 366 -9.10 -7.45 17.80
C TRP A 366 -7.59 -7.68 17.92
N TYR A 367 -6.80 -7.20 16.96
CA TYR A 367 -5.35 -7.42 16.95
C TYR A 367 -4.54 -6.12 16.84
N ASP A 368 -4.67 -5.34 15.75
CA ASP A 368 -3.82 -4.17 15.51
C ASP A 368 -3.97 -3.09 16.59
N GLU A 369 -5.18 -2.58 16.82
CA GLU A 369 -5.43 -1.54 17.82
C GLU A 369 -4.99 -1.97 19.25
N PRO A 370 -5.34 -3.17 19.74
CA PRO A 370 -4.87 -3.65 21.05
C PRO A 370 -3.34 -3.80 21.14
N VAL A 371 -2.70 -4.43 20.15
CA VAL A 371 -1.26 -4.66 20.14
C VAL A 371 -0.51 -3.34 20.07
N ARG A 372 -0.95 -2.41 19.22
CA ARG A 372 -0.37 -1.07 19.11
C ARG A 372 -0.50 -0.29 20.40
N LYS A 373 -1.65 -0.37 21.07
CA LYS A 373 -1.87 0.28 22.38
C LYS A 373 -0.92 -0.28 23.43
N TRP A 374 -0.76 -1.60 23.49
CA TRP A 374 0.15 -2.27 24.41
C TRP A 374 1.63 -1.94 24.13
N LEU A 375 2.06 -2.01 22.87
CA LEU A 375 3.42 -1.63 22.48
C LEU A 375 3.71 -0.16 22.78
N SER A 376 2.73 0.72 22.53
CA SER A 376 2.87 2.15 22.80
C SER A 376 3.02 2.45 24.29
N SER A 377 2.23 1.80 25.16
CA SER A 377 2.35 2.03 26.60
C SER A 377 3.70 1.54 27.15
N ARG A 378 4.22 0.42 26.61
CA ARG A 378 5.47 -0.19 27.06
C ARG A 378 6.72 0.50 26.54
N PHE A 379 6.73 0.95 25.28
CA PHE A 379 7.96 1.40 24.61
C PHE A 379 7.96 2.88 24.19
N LEU A 380 6.78 3.54 24.16
CA LEU A 380 6.63 4.91 23.69
C LEU A 380 6.14 5.89 24.77
N SER A 381 5.74 5.40 25.95
CA SER A 381 5.44 6.28 27.08
C SER A 381 6.74 6.86 27.62
N LEU A 382 6.78 8.18 27.75
CA LEU A 382 7.84 8.85 28.47
C LEU A 382 7.83 8.26 29.88
N LYS A 383 8.93 7.63 30.32
CA LYS A 383 9.27 7.62 31.74
C LYS A 383 9.07 9.06 32.19
N LYS A 384 8.08 9.31 33.06
CA LYS A 384 7.99 10.57 33.81
C LYS A 384 9.42 10.84 34.26
N GLN A 385 10.05 11.90 33.73
CA GLN A 385 11.20 12.47 34.40
C GLN A 385 10.64 12.90 35.76
N ALA A 386 10.76 12.01 36.75
CA ALA A 386 10.74 12.41 38.13
C ALA A 386 11.89 13.40 38.23
N ARG A 387 11.58 14.70 38.21
CA ARG A 387 12.47 15.71 38.77
C ARG A 387 12.56 15.36 40.26
N PRO A 388 13.71 14.95 40.79
CA PRO A 388 13.92 15.04 42.22
C PRO A 388 14.16 16.52 42.53
N TYR A 389 13.22 17.09 43.28
CA TYR A 389 13.28 18.36 44.03
C TYR A 389 13.43 19.66 43.24
#